data_AF-A0A4S3M1D0-F1
#
_entry.id   AF-A0A4S3M1D0-F1
#
_cell.length_a   1.000
_cell.length_b   1.000
_cell.length_c   1.000
_cell.angle_alpha   90.00
_cell.angle_beta   90.00
_cell.angle_gamma   90.00
#
_symmetry.space_group_name_H-M   'P 1'
#
loop_
_entity.id
_entity.type
_entity.pdbx_description
1 polymer ?
#
loop_
_entity_poly.entity_id
_entity_poly.type
_entity_poly.pdbx_seq_one_letter_code
_entity_poly.pdbx_strand_id
1 'polypeptide(L)'
;MRLVFVYNAGKGWFNAFTDSIHKVVSPRTYPCDLCSLTHGLTRMRPEIRRYLTEFNGDTVFYHLNDLPDNCKKPLADAGGAPALFLEYKDEMLLLFDKTELSRFESATLFIAELKRRLEDILS
;
A
#
# COMPACT_ATOMS: atom_id res chain seq x y z
N MET A 1 4.25 -4.80 -15.42
CA MET A 1 4.14 -3.67 -14.48
C MET A 1 3.78 -4.24 -13.11
N ARG A 2 4.14 -3.56 -12.03
CA ARG A 2 3.89 -4.03 -10.67
C ARG A 2 3.49 -2.87 -9.76
N LEU A 3 2.43 -3.05 -8.98
CA LEU A 3 2.09 -2.12 -7.89
C LEU A 3 2.90 -2.47 -6.65
N VAL A 4 3.55 -1.47 -6.07
CA VAL A 4 4.41 -1.61 -4.88
C VAL A 4 3.82 -0.78 -3.75
N PHE A 5 3.13 -1.45 -2.83
CA PHE A 5 2.55 -0.84 -1.65
C PHE A 5 3.58 -0.82 -0.53
N VAL A 6 3.92 0.37 -0.02
CA VAL A 6 4.84 0.54 1.10
C VAL A 6 4.10 1.06 2.31
N TYR A 7 3.94 0.22 3.32
CA TYR A 7 3.27 0.56 4.57
C TYR A 7 4.24 1.17 5.58
N ASN A 8 3.76 2.21 6.29
CA ASN A 8 4.47 2.71 7.46
C ASN A 8 4.32 1.72 8.62
N ALA A 9 5.43 1.11 9.05
CA ALA A 9 5.49 0.36 10.29
C ALA A 9 6.02 1.30 11.38
N GLY A 10 5.14 1.85 12.22
CA GLY A 10 5.59 2.58 13.41
C GLY A 10 6.49 1.71 14.29
N LYS A 11 7.51 2.31 14.91
CA LYS A 11 8.42 1.64 15.86
C LYS A 11 7.59 0.92 16.94
N GLY A 12 7.47 -0.41 16.84
CA GLY A 12 6.91 -1.28 17.89
C GLY A 12 5.69 -2.14 17.55
N TRP A 13 5.17 -2.16 16.30
CA TRP A 13 3.85 -2.78 16.04
C TRP A 13 3.83 -4.21 15.48
N PHE A 14 4.96 -4.80 15.04
CA PHE A 14 4.94 -6.14 14.42
C PHE A 14 6.01 -7.15 14.86
N ASN A 15 6.31 -7.22 16.16
CA ASN A 15 6.85 -8.48 16.72
C ASN A 15 5.82 -9.63 16.73
N ALA A 16 4.62 -9.42 16.16
CA ALA A 16 3.47 -10.32 16.29
C ALA A 16 3.02 -10.99 14.97
N PHE A 17 3.69 -10.75 13.83
CA PHE A 17 3.30 -11.45 12.59
C PHE A 17 4.02 -12.78 12.36
N THR A 18 5.02 -13.11 13.18
CA THR A 18 5.78 -14.36 13.02
C THR A 18 5.34 -15.48 13.95
N ASP A 19 4.49 -15.22 14.94
CA ASP A 19 4.07 -16.28 15.86
C ASP A 19 2.56 -16.29 16.12
N SER A 20 1.96 -17.43 15.80
CA SER A 20 0.62 -17.88 16.19
C SER A 20 -0.57 -17.29 15.42
N ILE A 21 -0.96 -18.05 14.39
CA ILE A 21 -2.37 -18.26 14.01
C ILE A 21 -3.11 -18.70 15.28
N HIS A 22 -3.75 -17.76 16.00
CA HIS A 22 -4.80 -17.91 17.02
C HIS A 22 -4.79 -16.68 17.95
N LYS A 23 -4.98 -15.47 17.41
CA LYS A 23 -5.37 -14.29 18.19
C LYS A 23 -6.18 -13.37 17.29
N VAL A 24 -7.50 -13.53 17.36
CA VAL A 24 -8.48 -12.58 16.84
C VAL A 24 -8.31 -11.30 17.64
N VAL A 25 -7.40 -10.45 17.19
CA VAL A 25 -7.29 -9.06 17.64
C VAL A 25 -7.31 -8.22 16.38
N SER A 26 -8.50 -7.75 16.02
CA SER A 26 -8.60 -6.60 15.13
C SER A 26 -7.72 -5.50 15.74
N PRO A 27 -6.71 -4.96 15.03
CA PRO A 27 -6.01 -3.81 15.56
C PRO A 27 -7.04 -2.69 15.61
N ARG A 28 -7.41 -2.27 16.82
CA ARG A 28 -8.44 -1.26 17.06
C ARG A 28 -8.04 0.14 16.59
N THR A 29 -6.90 0.26 15.93
CA THR A 29 -6.38 1.46 15.28
C THR A 29 -5.37 1.00 14.23
N TYR A 30 -5.68 1.12 12.94
CA TYR A 30 -4.65 1.13 11.89
C TYR A 30 -4.12 2.57 11.82
N PRO A 31 -2.92 2.88 12.33
CA PRO A 31 -2.42 4.26 12.39
C PRO A 31 -1.85 4.73 11.04
N CYS A 32 -2.11 4.01 9.95
CA CYS A 32 -1.56 4.23 8.63
C CYS A 32 -2.72 4.35 7.65
N ASP A 33 -2.77 5.46 6.92
CA ASP A 33 -3.85 5.74 5.96
C ASP A 33 -3.95 4.64 4.90
N LEU A 34 -2.81 4.17 4.37
CA LEU A 34 -2.78 3.07 3.42
C LEU A 34 -3.35 1.77 4.00
N CYS A 35 -3.06 1.45 5.26
CA CYS A 35 -3.64 0.28 5.93
C CYS A 35 -5.16 0.40 6.06
N SER A 36 -5.67 1.59 6.42
CA SER A 36 -7.11 1.85 6.56
C SER A 36 -7.86 1.77 5.22
N LEU A 37 -7.19 2.16 4.14
CA LEU A 37 -7.70 2.06 2.76
C LEU A 37 -7.69 0.63 2.24
N THR A 38 -6.66 -0.17 2.56
CA THR A 38 -6.53 -1.53 2.02
C THR A 38 -7.17 -2.61 2.90
N HIS A 39 -7.25 -2.40 4.22
CA HIS A 39 -7.78 -3.36 5.21
C HIS A 39 -8.99 -2.82 5.99
N GLY A 40 -9.93 -3.72 6.30
CA GLY A 40 -10.96 -3.52 7.31
C GLY A 40 -10.55 -4.11 8.67
N LEU A 41 -11.52 -4.40 9.54
CA LEU A 41 -11.28 -4.86 10.92
C LEU A 41 -10.32 -6.06 11.04
N THR A 42 -10.37 -7.03 10.12
CA THR A 42 -9.59 -8.28 10.21
C THR A 42 -9.03 -8.79 8.89
N ARG A 43 -9.38 -8.17 7.76
CA ARG A 43 -9.01 -8.66 6.43
C ARG A 43 -8.94 -7.52 5.41
N MET A 44 -8.25 -7.77 4.30
CA MET A 44 -8.24 -6.88 3.13
C MET A 44 -9.68 -6.60 2.69
N ARG A 45 -9.97 -5.36 2.32
CA ARG A 45 -11.30 -4.95 1.89
C ARG A 45 -11.68 -5.67 0.58
N PRO A 46 -12.92 -6.14 0.42
CA PRO A 46 -13.33 -6.86 -0.79
C PRO A 46 -13.12 -6.06 -2.07
N GLU A 47 -13.33 -4.74 -2.04
CA GLU A 47 -13.15 -3.90 -3.23
C GLU A 47 -11.69 -3.84 -3.68
N ILE A 48 -10.77 -3.71 -2.72
CA ILE A 48 -9.31 -3.72 -2.96
C ILE A 48 -8.88 -5.09 -3.48
N ARG A 49 -9.30 -6.17 -2.80
CA ARG A 49 -8.97 -7.54 -3.24
C ARG A 49 -9.45 -7.79 -4.67
N ARG A 50 -10.69 -7.39 -4.98
CA ARG A 50 -11.26 -7.54 -6.32
C ARG A 50 -10.45 -6.75 -7.34
N TYR A 51 -10.16 -5.48 -7.06
CA TYR A 51 -9.35 -4.64 -7.94
C TYR A 51 -7.97 -5.25 -8.22
N LEU A 52 -7.25 -5.70 -7.19
CA LEU A 52 -5.93 -6.31 -7.34
C LEU A 52 -5.97 -7.67 -8.06
N THR A 53 -7.08 -8.40 -7.99
CA THR A 53 -7.28 -9.64 -8.74
C THR A 53 -7.54 -9.36 -10.23
N GLU A 54 -8.21 -8.25 -10.54
CA GLU A 54 -8.50 -7.81 -11.91
C GLU A 54 -7.34 -7.01 -12.52
N PHE A 55 -6.37 -6.56 -11.72
CA PHE A 55 -5.22 -5.78 -12.17
C PHE A 55 -4.30 -6.62 -13.06
N ASN A 56 -3.99 -6.12 -14.26
CA ASN A 56 -3.14 -6.81 -15.23
C ASN A 56 -1.65 -6.57 -14.96
N GLY A 57 -1.18 -7.00 -13.78
CA GLY A 57 0.20 -6.88 -13.32
C GLY A 57 0.40 -7.49 -11.94
N ASP A 58 1.65 -7.48 -11.48
CA ASP A 58 1.96 -7.98 -10.14
C ASP A 58 1.55 -6.96 -9.07
N THR A 59 1.32 -7.43 -7.85
CA THR A 59 1.17 -6.57 -6.69
C THR A 59 2.05 -7.09 -5.56
N VAL A 60 2.86 -6.22 -4.97
CA VAL A 60 3.69 -6.53 -3.80
C VAL A 60 3.44 -5.54 -2.68
N PHE A 61 3.63 -6.02 -1.46
CA PHE A 61 3.42 -5.26 -0.23
C PHE A 61 4.68 -5.35 0.61
N TYR A 62 5.23 -4.20 0.98
CA TYR A 62 6.38 -4.10 1.87
C TYR A 62 6.02 -3.28 3.10
N HIS A 63 6.58 -3.68 4.23
CA HIS A 63 6.72 -2.78 5.38
C HIS A 63 8.01 -1.98 5.24
N LEU A 64 8.05 -0.79 5.85
CA LEU A 64 9.25 0.07 5.83
C LEU A 64 10.53 -0.66 6.23
N ASN A 65 10.47 -1.57 7.20
CA ASN A 65 11.63 -2.32 7.70
C ASN A 65 12.06 -3.45 6.74
N ASP A 66 11.14 -3.98 5.95
CA ASP A 66 11.37 -5.09 5.02
C ASP A 66 11.55 -4.60 3.58
N LEU A 67 11.69 -3.28 3.40
CA LEU A 67 11.75 -2.64 2.10
C LEU A 67 13.07 -2.98 1.38
N PRO A 68 13.02 -3.52 0.16
CA PRO A 68 14.20 -3.78 -0.65
C PRO A 68 15.02 -2.50 -0.92
N ASP A 69 16.33 -2.65 -1.08
CA ASP A 69 17.25 -1.52 -1.26
C ASP A 69 16.90 -0.64 -2.48
N ASN A 70 16.46 -1.26 -3.58
CA ASN A 70 16.04 -0.55 -4.79
C ASN A 70 14.78 0.32 -4.56
N CYS A 71 14.00 0.06 -3.52
CA CYS A 71 12.83 0.85 -3.16
C CYS A 71 13.12 1.94 -2.11
N LYS A 72 14.26 1.91 -1.41
CA LYS A 72 14.58 2.87 -0.33
C LYS A 72 14.77 4.29 -0.83
N LYS A 73 15.51 4.48 -1.93
CA LYS A 73 15.73 5.82 -2.51
C LYS A 73 14.42 6.43 -3.05
N PRO A 74 13.63 5.73 -3.90
CA PRO A 74 12.32 6.24 -4.33
C PRO A 74 11.39 6.61 -3.17
N LEU A 75 11.41 5.81 -2.09
CA LEU A 75 10.63 6.12 -0.89
C LEU A 75 11.10 7.40 -0.18
N ALA A 76 12.42 7.58 -0.05
CA ALA A 76 12.98 8.78 0.56
C ALA A 76 12.63 10.03 -0.27
N ASP A 77 12.74 9.95 -1.60
CA ASP A 77 12.38 11.02 -2.53
C ASP A 77 10.88 11.36 -2.46
N ALA A 78 10.02 10.37 -2.21
CA ALA A 78 8.58 10.53 -1.97
C ALA A 78 8.21 11.07 -0.57
N GLY A 79 9.20 11.38 0.28
CA GLY A 79 8.94 11.91 1.63
C GLY A 79 8.56 10.87 2.69
N GLY A 80 8.84 9.59 2.41
CA GLY A 80 8.69 8.46 3.33
C GLY A 80 7.39 7.68 3.16
N ALA A 81 7.20 6.68 4.03
CA ALA A 81 6.00 5.84 4.07
C ALA A 81 4.83 6.52 4.83
N PRO A 82 3.55 6.12 4.57
CA PRO A 82 3.15 5.18 3.54
C PRO A 82 3.24 5.79 2.13
N ALA A 83 3.45 4.93 1.13
CA ALA A 83 3.48 5.33 -0.27
C ALA A 83 3.03 4.17 -1.17
N LEU A 84 2.51 4.50 -2.35
CA LEU A 84 2.22 3.55 -3.41
C LEU A 84 3.00 3.93 -4.66
N PHE A 85 3.70 2.97 -5.24
CA PHE A 85 4.44 3.12 -6.48
C PHE A 85 3.92 2.19 -7.57
N LEU A 86 4.18 2.57 -8.82
CA LEU A 86 4.16 1.69 -9.97
C LEU A 86 5.58 1.41 -10.42
N GLU A 87 5.96 0.14 -10.43
CA GLU A 87 7.16 -0.33 -11.12
C GLU A 87 6.79 -0.64 -12.59
N TYR A 88 7.31 0.16 -13.51
CA TYR A 88 7.04 0.04 -14.94
C TYR A 88 8.30 0.36 -15.75
N LYS A 89 8.68 -0.54 -16.68
CA LYS A 89 9.91 -0.42 -17.50
C LYS A 89 11.16 -0.14 -16.66
N ASP A 90 11.31 -0.88 -15.55
CA ASP A 90 12.42 -0.74 -14.59
C ASP A 90 12.48 0.63 -13.87
N GLU A 91 11.44 1.46 -13.98
CA GLU A 91 11.30 2.71 -13.25
C GLU A 91 10.28 2.59 -12.12
N MET A 92 10.59 3.22 -10.98
CA MET A 92 9.69 3.36 -9.83
C MET A 92 8.99 4.72 -9.90
N LEU A 93 7.72 4.72 -10.30
CA LEU A 93 6.89 5.91 -10.42
C LEU A 93 6.04 6.08 -9.16
N LEU A 94 6.11 7.24 -8.51
CA LEU A 94 5.27 7.55 -7.36
C LEU A 94 3.82 7.70 -7.84
N LEU A 95 2.93 6.84 -7.34
CA LEU A 95 1.49 6.97 -7.57
C LEU A 95 0.83 7.78 -6.48
N PHE A 96 1.17 7.55 -5.20
CA PHE A 96 0.64 8.32 -4.09
C PHE A 96 1.65 8.43 -2.96
N ASP A 97 1.87 9.64 -2.46
CA ASP A 97 2.58 9.87 -1.19
C ASP A 97 1.64 9.78 0.02
N LYS A 98 2.21 9.88 1.22
CA LYS A 98 1.45 9.86 2.48
C LYS A 98 0.37 10.94 2.58
N THR A 99 0.61 12.12 2.02
CA THR A 99 -0.29 13.29 2.09
C THR A 99 -1.49 13.09 1.18
N GLU A 100 -1.28 12.50 0.01
CA GLU A 100 -2.36 12.13 -0.89
C GLU A 100 -3.16 10.95 -0.33
N LEU A 101 -2.49 9.93 0.20
CA LEU A 101 -3.13 8.77 0.81
C LEU A 101 -4.04 9.15 1.98
N SER A 102 -3.62 10.11 2.83
CA SER A 102 -4.42 10.58 3.96
C SER A 102 -5.68 11.35 3.58
N ARG A 103 -5.84 11.74 2.30
CA ARG A 103 -7.03 12.48 1.82
C ARG A 103 -8.15 11.57 1.33
N PHE A 104 -7.89 10.28 1.13
CA PHE A 104 -8.93 9.36 0.70
C PHE A 104 -9.82 8.96 1.89
N GLU A 105 -11.11 9.28 1.76
CA GLU A 105 -12.11 8.92 2.78
C GLU A 105 -12.61 7.48 2.63
N SER A 106 -12.37 6.84 1.48
CA SER A 106 -12.80 5.47 1.24
C SER A 106 -11.91 4.72 0.24
N ALA A 107 -11.93 3.38 0.36
CA ALA A 107 -11.27 2.49 -0.59
C ALA A 107 -11.76 2.66 -2.03
N THR A 108 -13.05 2.95 -2.22
CA THR A 108 -13.64 3.18 -3.55
C THR A 108 -13.04 4.42 -4.22
N LEU A 109 -12.92 5.54 -3.50
CA LEU A 109 -12.31 6.76 -4.03
C LEU A 109 -10.83 6.56 -4.35
N PHE A 110 -10.12 5.85 -3.47
CA PHE A 110 -8.73 5.47 -3.69
C PHE A 110 -8.56 4.61 -4.96
N ILE A 111 -9.38 3.56 -5.14
CA ILE A 111 -9.31 2.69 -6.33
C ILE A 111 -9.63 3.48 -7.60
N ALA A 112 -10.62 4.38 -7.56
CA ALA A 112 -10.98 5.19 -8.72
C ALA A 112 -9.82 6.09 -9.17
N GLU A 113 -9.17 6.78 -8.23
CA GLU A 113 -8.02 7.63 -8.54
C GLU A 113 -6.79 6.81 -8.95
N LEU A 114 -6.56 5.65 -8.33
CA LEU A 114 -5.49 4.73 -8.74
C LEU A 114 -5.67 4.27 -10.19
N LYS A 115 -6.89 3.88 -10.60
CA LYS A 115 -7.18 3.52 -11.99
C LYS A 115 -6.89 4.67 -12.93
N ARG A 116 -7.36 5.88 -12.60
CA ARG A 116 -7.14 7.09 -13.41
C ARG A 116 -5.65 7.37 -13.64
N ARG A 117 -4.82 7.33 -12.58
CA ARG A 117 -3.37 7.56 -12.71
C ARG A 117 -2.68 6.46 -13.53
N LEU A 118 -3.11 5.22 -13.40
CA LEU A 118 -2.56 4.12 -14.21
C LEU A 118 -2.92 4.29 -15.68
N GLU A 119 -4.15 4.68 -16.00
CA GLU A 119 -4.56 4.98 -17.38
C GLU A 119 -3.72 6.12 -17.96
N ASP A 120 -3.48 7.20 -17.21
CA ASP A 120 -2.64 8.33 -17.65
C ASP A 120 -1.19 7.91 -17.94
N ILE A 121 -0.62 6.98 -17.15
CA ILE A 121 0.77 6.51 -17.32
C ILE A 121 0.91 5.49 -18.46
N LEU A 122 -0.13 4.70 -18.72
CA LEU A 122 -0.11 3.60 -19.69
C LEU A 122 -0.62 4.00 -21.07
N SER A 123 -1.26 5.17 -21.19
CA SER A 123 -1.69 5.77 -22.46
C SER A 123 -0.50 6.30 -23.26
#